data_AF-C8RZP5-F1
#
_entry.id   AF-C8RZP5-F1
#
_cell.length_a   1.000
_cell.length_b   1.000
_cell.length_c   1.000
_cell.angle_alpha   90.00
_cell.angle_beta   90.00
_cell.angle_gamma   90.00
#
_symmetry.space_group_name_H-M   'P 1'
#
loop_
_entity.id
_entity.type
_entity.pdbx_description
1 polymer ?
#
loop_
_entity_poly.entity_id
_entity_poly.type
_entity_poly.pdbx_seq_one_letter_code
_entity_poly.pdbx_strand_id
1 'polypeptide(L)'
;MSRLAHSEVHMVHRIGWLRAAVLGANDGIVSTASLVVGVAAAGSGRPEILIAGLAGLVAGAMSMAAGEYVSVSSQTDAENADIERERAEIAAHPDHELKELSDIYEERGLDRHLARLVAEQMMAQDALGAHMRDELGISETVTARPVQAALVSALTFAVGAALPLLVALLVPVALVTPLVAGATVVTLAALGALGGGGGGGGLAARRPARHLLGGVGHGRHRRRRRAVRRGGRIVPASKPLATPHYRLKVVSRVSGLPHAPFPDTVWSPALARPPMMQAPTLWPEVSVVLPARDEAASITALLRDIDRALAGMAHEIIVVDDGSRDGTAELVLAASAELPQLRLIRHARGQGQSAALHNGVRAARGRIVATLDADGQNPPAALPRLIAPLLAEGSNLGLVQGCCQNTAKAARPPLKGDCHCTLRAFPRATYTRLTYFHHLHRFLALEVRRRGQAVLLVEVARSHRGGGRSKYSGLHHALIGGIHLFGATWLLPRSPVAPGQEVTPPPQA
;
A
#
# COMPACT_ATOMS: atom_id res chain seq x y z
N MET A 1 -28.62 -26.79 47.88
CA MET A 1 -28.97 -26.61 46.45
C MET A 1 -27.70 -26.73 45.64
N SER A 2 -27.57 -27.80 44.87
CA SER A 2 -26.42 -28.09 44.01
C SER A 2 -26.39 -27.12 42.83
N ARG A 3 -25.33 -26.31 42.70
CA ARG A 3 -25.08 -25.54 41.47
C ARG A 3 -24.56 -26.52 40.43
N LEU A 4 -25.44 -26.91 39.49
CA LEU A 4 -25.05 -27.60 38.27
C LEU A 4 -23.98 -26.76 37.57
N ALA A 5 -22.75 -27.30 37.49
CA ALA A 5 -21.66 -26.70 36.75
C ALA A 5 -22.05 -26.63 35.27
N HIS A 6 -22.47 -25.47 34.80
CA HIS A 6 -22.64 -25.19 33.39
C HIS A 6 -21.25 -25.19 32.76
N SER A 7 -20.91 -26.26 32.04
CA SER A 7 -19.68 -26.34 31.25
C SER A 7 -19.92 -25.57 29.94
N GLU A 8 -19.56 -24.29 29.90
CA GLU A 8 -19.48 -23.57 28.64
C GLU A 8 -18.20 -23.97 27.90
N VAL A 9 -18.35 -24.65 26.77
CA VAL A 9 -17.23 -24.98 25.89
C VAL A 9 -16.87 -23.74 25.07
N HIS A 10 -15.96 -22.92 25.58
CA HIS A 10 -15.49 -21.73 24.88
C HIS A 10 -14.67 -22.11 23.62
N MET A 11 -15.27 -21.93 22.44
CA MET A 11 -14.64 -22.18 21.13
C MET A 11 -13.44 -21.25 20.80
N VAL A 12 -13.27 -20.16 21.54
CA VAL A 12 -12.27 -19.10 21.27
C VAL A 12 -10.83 -19.63 21.34
N HIS A 13 -10.55 -20.57 22.26
CA HIS A 13 -9.21 -21.14 22.44
C HIS A 13 -8.76 -22.02 21.26
N ARG A 14 -9.68 -22.48 20.40
CA ARG A 14 -9.33 -23.32 19.24
C ARG A 14 -8.87 -22.52 18.03
N ILE A 15 -9.09 -21.21 18.00
CA ILE A 15 -8.89 -20.38 16.81
C ILE A 15 -7.40 -20.23 16.45
N GLY A 16 -6.52 -20.07 17.44
CA GLY A 16 -5.09 -19.81 17.22
C GLY A 16 -4.35 -20.96 16.52
N TRP A 17 -4.37 -22.14 17.12
CA TRP A 17 -3.70 -23.32 16.56
C TRP A 17 -4.41 -23.87 15.32
N LEU A 18 -5.74 -23.76 15.23
CA LEU A 18 -6.49 -24.19 14.04
C LEU A 18 -6.15 -23.30 12.84
N ARG A 19 -5.97 -21.99 13.04
CA ARG A 19 -5.49 -21.08 11.99
C ARG A 19 -4.10 -21.49 11.51
N ALA A 20 -3.16 -21.72 12.42
CA ALA A 20 -1.80 -22.14 12.10
C ALA A 20 -1.79 -23.48 11.33
N ALA A 21 -2.57 -24.45 11.80
CA ALA A 21 -2.73 -25.76 11.18
C ALA A 21 -3.30 -25.70 9.75
N VAL A 22 -4.35 -24.90 9.53
CA VAL A 22 -4.96 -24.75 8.19
C VAL A 22 -4.03 -24.00 7.23
N LEU A 23 -3.33 -22.97 7.71
CA LEU A 23 -2.32 -22.27 6.90
C LEU A 23 -1.18 -23.21 6.51
N GLY A 24 -0.68 -24.01 7.43
CA GLY A 24 0.40 -24.95 7.14
C GLY A 24 0.01 -26.02 6.15
N ALA A 25 -1.15 -26.65 6.34
CA ALA A 25 -1.66 -27.62 5.38
C ALA A 25 -1.81 -27.02 3.96
N ASN A 26 -2.37 -25.81 3.86
CA ASN A 26 -2.55 -25.15 2.56
C ASN A 26 -1.21 -24.81 1.90
N ASP A 27 -0.27 -24.23 2.65
CA ASP A 27 1.04 -23.86 2.13
C ASP A 27 1.83 -25.09 1.69
N GLY A 28 1.77 -26.19 2.45
CA GLY A 28 2.39 -27.48 2.10
C GLY A 28 1.82 -28.06 0.79
N ILE A 29 0.49 -28.07 0.66
CA ILE A 29 -0.17 -28.58 -0.57
C ILE A 29 0.25 -27.74 -1.78
N VAL A 30 0.10 -26.42 -1.72
CA VAL A 30 0.29 -25.55 -2.89
C VAL A 30 1.76 -25.46 -3.29
N SER A 31 2.66 -25.28 -2.32
CA SER A 31 4.09 -25.10 -2.61
C SER A 31 4.72 -26.38 -3.17
N THR A 32 4.44 -27.54 -2.56
CA THR A 32 4.98 -28.82 -3.03
C THR A 32 4.35 -29.25 -4.35
N ALA A 33 3.03 -29.05 -4.55
CA ALA A 33 2.39 -29.32 -5.84
C ALA A 33 2.96 -28.47 -6.97
N SER A 34 3.17 -27.17 -6.73
CA SER A 34 3.73 -26.25 -7.73
C SER A 34 5.16 -26.63 -8.10
N LEU A 35 5.97 -27.04 -7.12
CA LEU A 35 7.34 -27.50 -7.34
C LEU A 35 7.37 -28.81 -8.14
N VAL A 36 6.58 -29.80 -7.73
CA VAL A 36 6.45 -31.10 -8.41
C VAL A 36 5.99 -30.93 -9.85
N VAL A 37 4.94 -30.12 -10.08
CA VAL A 37 4.42 -29.81 -11.43
C VAL A 37 5.47 -29.08 -12.26
N GLY A 38 6.18 -28.10 -11.68
CA GLY A 38 7.22 -27.35 -12.38
C GLY A 38 8.38 -28.22 -12.84
N VAL A 39 8.87 -29.11 -11.98
CA VAL A 39 9.96 -30.05 -12.30
C VAL A 39 9.51 -31.10 -13.31
N ALA A 40 8.28 -31.61 -13.18
CA ALA A 40 7.70 -32.55 -14.14
C ALA A 40 7.51 -31.91 -15.53
N ALA A 41 7.03 -30.66 -15.59
CA ALA A 41 6.86 -29.93 -16.84
C ALA A 41 8.17 -29.64 -17.57
N ALA A 42 9.31 -29.65 -16.86
CA ALA A 42 10.64 -29.51 -17.45
C ALA A 42 11.14 -30.80 -18.15
N GLY A 43 10.34 -31.87 -18.19
CA GLY A 43 10.71 -33.16 -18.80
C GLY A 43 11.57 -34.04 -17.91
N SER A 44 11.60 -33.76 -16.60
CA SER A 44 12.39 -34.52 -15.63
C SER A 44 11.78 -35.91 -15.36
N GLY A 45 12.63 -36.88 -14.99
CA GLY A 45 12.21 -38.20 -14.56
C GLY A 45 11.60 -38.21 -13.15
N ARG A 46 11.10 -39.38 -12.75
CA ARG A 46 10.49 -39.58 -11.42
C ARG A 46 11.46 -39.30 -10.26
N PRO A 47 12.72 -39.76 -10.28
CA PRO A 47 13.67 -39.50 -9.19
C PRO A 47 13.89 -38.00 -8.97
N GLU A 48 14.04 -37.22 -10.04
CA GLU A 48 14.26 -35.77 -9.98
C GLU A 48 13.05 -35.04 -9.39
N ILE A 49 11.84 -35.44 -9.80
CA ILE A 49 10.58 -34.89 -9.26
C ILE A 49 10.48 -35.17 -7.75
N LEU A 50 10.76 -36.39 -7.31
CA LEU A 50 10.66 -36.79 -5.91
C LEU A 50 11.74 -36.14 -5.04
N ILE A 51 12.98 -36.05 -5.53
CA ILE A 51 14.07 -35.36 -4.81
C ILE A 51 13.71 -33.88 -4.63
N ALA A 52 13.26 -33.21 -5.69
CA ALA A 52 12.84 -31.81 -5.61
C ALA A 52 11.67 -31.61 -4.65
N GLY A 53 10.64 -32.46 -4.73
CA GLY A 53 9.48 -32.39 -3.86
C GLY A 53 9.82 -32.66 -2.38
N LEU A 54 10.69 -33.63 -2.09
CA LEU A 54 11.13 -33.94 -0.73
C LEU A 54 12.00 -32.81 -0.16
N ALA A 55 12.91 -32.27 -0.97
CA ALA A 55 13.71 -31.10 -0.58
C ALA A 55 12.80 -29.89 -0.28
N GLY A 56 11.78 -29.67 -1.12
CA GLY A 56 10.77 -28.63 -0.90
C GLY A 56 9.94 -28.86 0.36
N LEU A 57 9.57 -30.11 0.67
CA LEU A 57 8.87 -30.47 1.90
C LEU A 57 9.69 -30.12 3.14
N VAL A 58 10.94 -30.57 3.19
CA VAL A 58 11.83 -30.34 4.34
C VAL A 58 12.12 -28.85 4.51
N ALA A 59 12.51 -28.17 3.42
CA ALA A 59 12.82 -26.74 3.45
C ALA A 59 11.59 -25.91 3.84
N GLY A 60 10.41 -26.24 3.30
CA GLY A 60 9.16 -25.56 3.61
C GLY A 60 8.71 -25.78 5.05
N ALA A 61 8.76 -27.02 5.55
CA ALA A 61 8.41 -27.32 6.94
C ALA A 61 9.32 -26.60 7.94
N MET A 62 10.64 -26.57 7.69
CA MET A 62 11.60 -25.84 8.51
C MET A 62 11.36 -24.32 8.45
N SER A 63 11.13 -23.77 7.26
CA SER A 63 10.85 -22.35 7.08
C SER A 63 9.58 -21.94 7.81
N MET A 64 8.54 -22.78 7.76
CA MET A 64 7.28 -22.52 8.44
C MET A 64 7.42 -22.63 9.96
N ALA A 65 8.15 -23.63 10.46
CA ALA A 65 8.45 -23.77 11.88
C ALA A 65 9.18 -22.53 12.41
N ALA A 66 10.24 -22.10 11.72
CA ALA A 66 11.01 -20.93 12.10
C ALA A 66 10.17 -19.65 12.04
N GLY A 67 9.37 -19.47 10.99
CA GLY A 67 8.49 -18.31 10.83
C GLY A 67 7.44 -18.20 11.93
N GLU A 68 6.74 -19.30 12.25
CA GLU A 68 5.74 -19.29 13.32
C GLU A 68 6.39 -19.15 14.70
N TYR A 69 7.54 -19.80 14.93
CA TYR A 69 8.30 -19.63 16.18
C TYR A 69 8.67 -18.17 16.41
N VAL A 70 9.33 -17.53 15.45
CA VAL A 70 9.78 -16.12 15.55
C VAL A 70 8.59 -15.18 15.69
N SER A 71 7.49 -15.44 14.99
CA SER A 71 6.29 -14.61 15.08
C SER A 71 5.66 -14.70 16.48
N VAL A 72 5.50 -15.90 17.02
CA VAL A 72 4.84 -16.11 18.32
C VAL A 72 5.79 -15.73 19.46
N SER A 73 7.11 -15.96 19.32
CA SER A 73 8.10 -15.55 20.30
C SER A 73 8.18 -14.03 20.39
N SER A 74 8.22 -13.31 19.26
CA SER A 74 8.29 -11.84 19.30
C SER A 74 7.02 -11.21 19.87
N GLN A 75 5.84 -11.82 19.67
CA GLN A 75 4.63 -11.44 20.37
C GLN A 75 4.75 -11.66 21.88
N THR A 76 5.25 -12.83 22.30
CA THR A 76 5.46 -13.17 23.71
C THR A 76 6.44 -12.19 24.38
N ASP A 77 7.53 -11.84 23.70
CA ASP A 77 8.53 -10.89 24.18
C ASP A 77 7.94 -9.49 24.34
N ALA A 78 7.10 -9.05 23.40
CA ALA A 78 6.41 -7.77 23.49
C ALA A 78 5.40 -7.73 24.65
N GLU A 79 4.59 -8.79 24.80
CA GLU A 79 3.64 -8.93 25.91
C GLU A 79 4.36 -8.93 27.26
N ASN A 80 5.47 -9.66 27.39
CA ASN A 80 6.28 -9.67 28.61
C ASN A 80 6.91 -8.30 28.91
N ALA A 81 7.39 -7.59 27.88
CA ALA A 81 7.97 -6.26 28.05
C ALA A 81 6.94 -5.20 28.46
N ASP A 82 5.68 -5.36 28.04
CA ASP A 82 4.58 -4.52 28.49
C ASP A 82 4.18 -4.88 29.93
N ILE A 83 4.10 -6.17 30.29
CA ILE A 83 3.81 -6.62 31.66
C ILE A 83 4.86 -6.13 32.67
N GLU A 84 6.15 -6.20 32.34
CA GLU A 84 7.21 -5.71 33.25
C GLU A 84 7.20 -4.19 33.38
N ARG A 85 6.78 -3.46 32.34
CA ARG A 85 6.61 -2.00 32.40
C ARG A 85 5.45 -1.63 33.31
N GLU A 86 4.31 -2.29 33.10
CA GLU A 86 3.11 -2.13 33.91
C GLU A 86 3.39 -2.39 35.39
N ARG A 87 4.11 -3.48 35.70
CA ARG A 87 4.54 -3.79 37.06
C ARG A 87 5.38 -2.68 37.67
N ALA A 88 6.28 -2.07 36.89
CA ALA A 88 7.10 -0.97 37.37
C ALA A 88 6.31 0.33 37.57
N GLU A 89 5.33 0.62 36.69
CA GLU A 89 4.45 1.78 36.77
C GLU A 89 3.51 1.70 37.97
N ILE A 90 2.88 0.55 38.21
CA ILE A 90 2.07 0.28 39.42
C ILE A 90 2.89 0.47 40.71
N ALA A 91 4.15 0.03 40.72
CA ALA A 91 5.03 0.18 41.89
C ALA A 91 5.50 1.63 42.11
N ALA A 92 5.73 2.38 41.02
CA ALA A 92 6.23 3.75 41.09
C ALA A 92 5.13 4.78 41.34
N HIS A 93 3.95 4.59 40.76
CA HIS A 93 2.88 5.59 40.65
C HIS A 93 1.47 5.00 40.89
N PRO A 94 1.20 4.39 42.05
CA PRO A 94 -0.08 3.68 42.30
C PRO A 94 -1.31 4.57 42.19
N ASP A 95 -1.23 5.85 42.59
CA ASP A 95 -2.34 6.80 42.46
C ASP A 95 -2.66 7.16 41.00
N HIS A 96 -1.63 7.16 40.14
CA HIS A 96 -1.80 7.39 38.69
C HIS A 96 -2.48 6.20 38.04
N GLU A 97 -1.99 4.99 38.33
CA GLU A 97 -2.56 3.74 37.80
C GLU A 97 -4.01 3.52 38.22
N LEU A 98 -4.35 3.86 39.48
CA LEU A 98 -5.73 3.83 39.94
C LEU A 98 -6.64 4.76 39.11
N LYS A 99 -6.12 5.94 38.77
CA LYS A 99 -6.87 6.89 37.95
C LYS A 99 -7.02 6.38 36.52
N GLU A 100 -5.97 5.82 35.93
CA GLU A 100 -6.00 5.22 34.59
C GLU A 100 -7.05 4.11 34.49
N LEU A 101 -7.04 3.16 35.42
CA LEU A 101 -8.02 2.07 35.45
C LEU A 101 -9.45 2.59 35.69
N SER A 102 -9.61 3.62 36.53
CA SER A 102 -10.90 4.29 36.73
C SER A 102 -11.41 4.94 35.45
N ASP A 103 -10.55 5.62 34.70
CA ASP A 103 -10.89 6.27 33.43
C ASP A 103 -11.32 5.21 32.38
N ILE A 104 -10.65 4.05 32.31
CA ILE A 104 -11.04 2.91 31.46
C ILE A 104 -12.45 2.41 31.79
N TYR A 105 -12.77 2.31 33.08
CA TYR A 105 -14.09 1.89 33.54
C TYR A 105 -15.19 2.93 33.26
N GLU A 106 -14.87 4.22 33.38
CA GLU A 106 -15.76 5.33 32.99
C GLU A 106 -16.07 5.27 31.48
N GLU A 107 -15.06 5.06 30.63
CA GLU A 107 -15.25 4.89 29.18
C GLU A 107 -16.11 3.68 28.80
N ARG A 108 -16.06 2.62 29.60
CA ARG A 108 -16.90 1.42 29.44
C ARG A 108 -18.35 1.64 29.91
N GLY A 109 -18.64 2.78 30.55
CA GLY A 109 -19.99 3.23 30.89
C GLY A 109 -20.33 3.22 32.38
N LEU A 110 -19.34 3.06 33.27
CA LEU A 110 -19.56 3.24 34.72
C LEU A 110 -19.61 4.74 35.07
N ASP A 111 -20.43 5.11 36.05
CA ASP A 111 -20.37 6.45 36.64
C ASP A 111 -19.01 6.66 37.32
N ARG A 112 -18.49 7.89 37.34
CA ARG A 112 -17.16 8.22 37.88
C ARG A 112 -16.94 7.72 39.30
N HIS A 113 -17.94 7.84 40.18
CA HIS A 113 -17.79 7.38 41.56
C HIS A 113 -17.69 5.84 41.61
N LEU A 114 -18.51 5.16 40.83
CA LEU A 114 -18.52 3.70 40.76
C LEU A 114 -17.28 3.14 40.06
N ALA A 115 -16.80 3.79 38.99
CA ALA A 115 -15.60 3.41 38.26
C ALA A 115 -14.37 3.42 39.17
N ARG A 116 -14.23 4.46 40.01
CA ARG A 116 -13.17 4.54 41.02
C ARG A 116 -13.27 3.43 42.05
N LEU A 117 -14.46 3.19 42.61
CA LEU A 117 -14.66 2.11 43.59
C LEU A 117 -14.33 0.73 43.00
N VAL A 118 -14.70 0.48 41.74
CA VAL A 118 -14.36 -0.77 41.04
C VAL A 118 -12.85 -0.88 40.84
N ALA A 119 -12.18 0.18 40.37
CA ALA A 119 -10.74 0.19 40.18
C ALA A 119 -9.99 -0.07 41.51
N GLU A 120 -10.39 0.59 42.60
CA GLU A 120 -9.81 0.39 43.94
C GLU A 120 -9.95 -1.07 44.39
N GLN A 121 -11.13 -1.66 44.24
CA GLN A 121 -11.37 -3.06 44.64
C GLN A 121 -10.61 -4.07 43.77
N MET A 122 -10.53 -3.82 42.46
CA MET A 122 -9.81 -4.69 41.52
C MET A 122 -8.30 -4.63 41.77
N MET A 123 -7.73 -3.43 41.98
CA MET A 123 -6.31 -3.28 42.29
C MET A 123 -5.93 -3.85 43.66
N ALA A 124 -6.81 -3.74 44.66
CA ALA A 124 -6.57 -4.32 45.98
C ALA A 124 -6.48 -5.86 45.94
N GLN A 125 -7.17 -6.51 44.99
CA GLN A 125 -7.10 -7.95 44.81
C GLN A 125 -5.94 -8.37 43.91
N ASP A 126 -5.80 -7.73 42.74
CA ASP A 126 -4.77 -8.04 41.74
C ASP A 126 -4.59 -6.85 40.79
N ALA A 127 -3.74 -5.89 41.18
CA ALA A 127 -3.44 -4.71 40.36
C ALA A 127 -2.89 -5.08 38.98
N LEU A 128 -1.87 -5.95 38.93
CA LEU A 128 -1.25 -6.32 37.67
C LEU A 128 -2.23 -7.07 36.75
N GLY A 129 -3.00 -8.03 37.28
CA GLY A 129 -3.99 -8.75 36.48
C GLY A 129 -5.21 -7.90 36.09
N ALA A 130 -5.54 -6.84 36.83
CA ALA A 130 -6.56 -5.87 36.42
C ALA A 130 -6.07 -5.05 35.22
N HIS A 131 -4.88 -4.45 35.30
CA HIS A 131 -4.30 -3.70 34.18
C HIS A 131 -4.01 -4.59 32.97
N MET A 132 -3.45 -5.79 33.16
CA MET A 132 -3.25 -6.74 32.06
C MET A 132 -4.54 -7.04 31.29
N ARG A 133 -5.66 -7.28 31.98
CA ARG A 133 -6.93 -7.62 31.32
C ARG A 133 -7.66 -6.42 30.76
N ASP A 134 -7.70 -5.32 31.51
CA ASP A 134 -8.59 -4.20 31.21
C ASP A 134 -7.92 -3.08 30.40
N GLU A 135 -6.60 -2.96 30.51
CA GLU A 135 -5.80 -2.00 29.76
C GLU A 135 -5.05 -2.68 28.59
N LEU A 136 -4.19 -3.66 28.90
CA LEU A 136 -3.35 -4.32 27.88
C LEU A 136 -4.13 -5.33 27.01
N GLY A 137 -5.29 -5.78 27.48
CA GLY A 137 -6.08 -6.82 26.81
C GLY A 137 -5.41 -8.20 26.80
N ILE A 138 -4.41 -8.42 27.65
CA ILE A 138 -3.70 -9.67 27.86
C ILE A 138 -4.48 -10.48 28.90
N SER A 139 -5.00 -11.65 28.49
CA SER A 139 -5.65 -12.59 29.40
C SER A 139 -4.79 -13.83 29.59
N GLU A 140 -4.63 -14.28 30.84
CA GLU A 140 -3.82 -15.47 31.18
C GLU A 140 -4.26 -16.76 30.46
N THR A 141 -5.50 -16.80 29.98
CA THR A 141 -6.07 -17.94 29.26
C THR A 141 -5.52 -18.17 27.86
N VAL A 142 -4.70 -17.27 27.31
CA VAL A 142 -4.09 -17.42 25.98
C VAL A 142 -2.58 -17.17 26.05
N THR A 143 -1.85 -17.98 26.81
CA THR A 143 -0.39 -17.96 26.75
C THR A 143 0.07 -18.35 25.36
N ALA A 144 0.76 -17.46 24.66
CA ALA A 144 1.46 -17.76 23.43
C ALA A 144 2.47 -18.90 23.68
N ARG A 145 2.40 -19.98 22.89
CA ARG A 145 3.31 -21.14 23.00
C ARG A 145 4.11 -21.30 21.70
N PRO A 146 5.27 -20.61 21.57
CA PRO A 146 6.01 -20.53 20.31
C PRO A 146 6.41 -21.90 19.76
N VAL A 147 6.94 -22.78 20.60
CA VAL A 147 7.37 -24.13 20.19
C VAL A 147 6.20 -24.98 19.71
N GLN A 148 5.08 -24.94 20.43
CA GLN A 148 3.88 -25.68 20.04
C GLN A 148 3.33 -25.18 18.70
N ALA A 149 3.27 -23.86 18.50
CA ALA A 149 2.82 -23.27 17.25
C ALA A 149 3.73 -23.66 16.08
N ALA A 150 5.05 -23.59 16.26
CA ALA A 150 6.04 -24.00 15.27
C ALA A 150 5.90 -25.47 14.86
N LEU A 151 5.78 -26.38 15.84
CA LEU A 151 5.63 -27.82 15.58
C LEU A 151 4.32 -28.14 14.86
N VAL A 152 3.20 -27.53 15.28
CA VAL A 152 1.90 -27.73 14.62
C VAL A 152 1.94 -27.22 13.18
N SER A 153 2.53 -26.04 12.94
CA SER A 153 2.71 -25.51 11.58
C SER A 153 3.59 -26.41 10.72
N ALA A 154 4.73 -26.87 11.23
CA ALA A 154 5.63 -27.78 10.51
C ALA A 154 4.98 -29.11 10.14
N LEU A 155 4.27 -29.73 11.10
CA LEU A 155 3.59 -31.01 10.90
C LEU A 155 2.45 -30.88 9.89
N THR A 156 1.65 -29.83 10.00
CA THR A 156 0.54 -29.61 9.05
C THR A 156 1.04 -29.27 7.65
N PHE A 157 2.14 -28.54 7.53
CA PHE A 157 2.86 -28.37 6.26
C PHE A 157 3.31 -29.69 5.68
N ALA A 158 4.00 -30.53 6.47
CA ALA A 158 4.49 -31.83 6.01
C ALA A 158 3.34 -32.75 5.56
N VAL A 159 2.23 -32.78 6.30
CA VAL A 159 1.02 -33.52 5.92
C VAL A 159 0.43 -32.99 4.61
N GLY A 160 0.37 -31.68 4.44
CA GLY A 160 -0.09 -31.06 3.19
C GLY A 160 0.80 -31.39 1.99
N ALA A 161 2.12 -31.32 2.19
CA ALA A 161 3.13 -31.62 1.18
C ALA A 161 3.22 -33.11 0.81
N ALA A 162 2.88 -34.00 1.74
CA ALA A 162 2.89 -35.44 1.50
C ALA A 162 1.91 -35.85 0.39
N LEU A 163 0.76 -35.18 0.26
CA LEU A 163 -0.23 -35.54 -0.74
C LEU A 163 0.28 -35.37 -2.18
N PRO A 164 0.76 -34.20 -2.65
CA PRO A 164 1.35 -34.05 -3.97
C PRO A 164 2.49 -35.05 -4.24
N LEU A 165 3.31 -35.32 -3.23
CA LEU A 165 4.40 -36.29 -3.31
C LEU A 165 3.90 -37.73 -3.50
N LEU A 166 2.87 -38.14 -2.77
CA LEU A 166 2.25 -39.46 -2.92
C LEU A 166 1.65 -39.63 -4.32
N VAL A 167 0.98 -38.61 -4.86
CA VAL A 167 0.46 -38.66 -6.23
C VAL A 167 1.60 -38.77 -7.23
N ALA A 168 2.67 -37.99 -7.07
CA ALA A 168 3.86 -38.09 -7.93
C ALA A 168 4.58 -39.44 -7.80
N LEU A 169 4.48 -40.12 -6.65
CA LEU A 169 5.07 -41.43 -6.40
C LEU A 169 4.27 -42.61 -7.00
N LEU A 170 2.96 -42.47 -7.16
CA LEU A 170 2.09 -43.57 -7.60
C LEU A 170 1.73 -43.52 -9.10
N VAL A 171 1.72 -42.33 -9.71
CA VAL A 171 1.18 -42.12 -11.06
C VAL A 171 2.26 -42.16 -12.15
N PRO A 172 2.02 -42.66 -13.38
CA PRO A 172 2.99 -42.56 -14.48
C PRO A 172 3.46 -41.12 -14.73
N VAL A 173 4.74 -40.91 -15.09
CA VAL A 173 5.34 -39.56 -15.23
C VAL A 173 4.51 -38.63 -16.15
N ALA A 174 3.96 -39.16 -17.24
CA ALA A 174 3.11 -38.42 -18.17
C ALA A 174 1.82 -37.85 -17.54
N LEU A 175 1.33 -38.46 -16.46
CA LEU A 175 0.10 -38.09 -15.77
C LEU A 175 0.35 -37.33 -14.45
N VAL A 176 1.62 -37.16 -14.03
CA VAL A 176 1.96 -36.46 -12.77
C VAL A 176 1.39 -35.04 -12.77
N THR A 177 1.64 -34.26 -13.82
CA THR A 177 1.18 -32.87 -13.91
C THR A 177 -0.35 -32.73 -13.76
N PRO A 178 -1.19 -33.38 -14.58
CA PRO A 178 -2.65 -33.23 -14.46
C PRO A 178 -3.20 -33.83 -13.16
N LEU A 179 -2.68 -34.95 -12.66
CA LEU A 179 -3.22 -35.59 -11.46
C LEU A 179 -2.77 -34.89 -10.17
N VAL A 180 -1.54 -34.37 -10.08
CA VAL A 180 -1.11 -33.54 -8.94
C VAL A 180 -1.92 -32.25 -8.88
N ALA A 181 -2.15 -31.60 -10.02
CA ALA A 181 -2.98 -30.39 -10.09
C ALA A 181 -4.44 -30.68 -9.68
N GLY A 182 -5.03 -31.77 -10.19
CA GLY A 182 -6.39 -32.19 -9.83
C GLY A 182 -6.52 -32.54 -8.34
N ALA A 183 -5.61 -33.35 -7.80
CA ALA A 183 -5.59 -33.74 -6.39
C ALA A 183 -5.43 -32.52 -5.46
N THR A 184 -4.62 -31.55 -5.87
CA THR A 184 -4.44 -30.28 -5.14
C THR A 184 -5.74 -29.50 -5.07
N VAL A 185 -6.45 -29.32 -6.19
CA VAL A 185 -7.74 -28.62 -6.24
C VAL A 185 -8.79 -29.31 -5.36
N VAL A 186 -8.91 -30.63 -5.45
CA VAL A 186 -9.85 -31.41 -4.65
C VAL A 186 -9.55 -31.27 -3.16
N THR A 187 -8.28 -31.34 -2.78
CA THR A 187 -7.87 -31.29 -1.37
C THR A 187 -8.06 -29.90 -0.77
N LEU A 188 -7.75 -28.84 -1.51
CA LEU A 188 -8.02 -27.46 -1.09
C LEU A 188 -9.53 -27.21 -0.95
N ALA A 189 -10.34 -27.78 -1.85
CA ALA A 189 -11.79 -27.69 -1.74
C ALA A 189 -12.32 -28.42 -0.49
N ALA A 190 -11.79 -29.62 -0.19
CA ALA A 190 -12.12 -30.39 1.01
C ALA A 190 -11.72 -29.67 2.29
N LEU A 191 -10.48 -29.15 2.38
CA LEU A 191 -10.02 -28.35 3.51
C LEU A 191 -10.87 -27.09 3.71
N GLY A 192 -11.28 -26.43 2.62
CA GLY A 192 -12.19 -25.28 2.67
C GLY A 192 -13.60 -25.61 3.15
N ALA A 193 -14.12 -26.78 2.78
CA ALA A 193 -15.41 -27.26 3.26
C ALA A 193 -15.34 -27.59 4.77
N LEU A 194 -14.29 -28.28 5.21
CA LEU A 194 -14.06 -28.62 6.62
C LEU A 194 -13.82 -27.38 7.49
N GLY A 195 -13.01 -26.41 7.03
CA GLY A 195 -12.79 -25.14 7.72
C GLY A 195 -14.02 -24.23 7.76
N GLY A 196 -14.97 -24.42 6.84
CA GLY A 196 -16.23 -23.68 6.77
C GLY A 196 -17.35 -24.25 7.63
N GLY A 197 -17.35 -25.57 7.89
CA GLY A 197 -18.42 -26.29 8.59
C GLY A 197 -18.45 -26.10 10.11
N GLY A 198 -17.37 -25.64 10.74
CA GLY A 198 -17.29 -25.45 12.19
C GLY A 198 -17.96 -24.17 12.73
N GLY A 199 -18.43 -23.27 11.85
CA GLY A 199 -19.13 -22.04 12.26
C GLY A 199 -20.59 -22.11 11.82
N GLY A 200 -21.51 -22.35 12.76
CA GLY A 200 -22.95 -22.55 12.57
C GLY A 200 -23.72 -21.37 11.98
N GLY A 201 -23.36 -20.92 10.78
CA GLY A 201 -24.07 -19.90 10.02
C GLY A 201 -24.21 -20.31 8.56
N GLY A 202 -25.43 -20.67 8.16
CA GLY A 202 -25.80 -21.11 6.81
C GLY A 202 -25.38 -20.13 5.72
N LEU A 203 -24.19 -20.30 5.17
CA LEU A 203 -23.64 -19.65 3.98
C LEU A 203 -22.65 -20.63 3.31
N ALA A 204 -23.09 -21.88 3.10
CA ALA A 204 -22.26 -22.97 2.56
C ALA A 204 -21.85 -22.78 1.09
N ALA A 205 -22.54 -21.93 0.33
CA ALA A 205 -22.35 -21.86 -1.13
C ALA A 205 -21.31 -20.83 -1.64
N ARG A 206 -20.70 -19.99 -0.77
CA ARG A 206 -19.82 -18.89 -1.23
C ARG A 206 -18.34 -18.99 -0.84
N ARG A 207 -17.91 -20.09 -0.21
CA ARG A 207 -16.55 -20.23 0.32
C ARG A 207 -15.55 -21.05 -0.52
N PRO A 208 -15.92 -21.98 -1.43
CA PRO A 208 -14.90 -22.73 -2.20
C PRO A 208 -14.12 -21.84 -3.17
N ALA A 209 -14.72 -20.74 -3.67
CA ALA A 209 -14.03 -19.79 -4.54
C ALA A 209 -12.90 -19.01 -3.84
N ARG A 210 -12.93 -18.90 -2.50
CA ARG A 210 -11.95 -18.10 -1.74
C ARG A 210 -10.64 -18.84 -1.47
N HIS A 211 -10.65 -20.18 -1.55
CA HIS A 211 -9.45 -21.01 -1.41
C HIS A 211 -8.83 -21.31 -2.76
N LEU A 212 -9.63 -21.42 -3.83
CA LEU A 212 -9.13 -21.55 -5.21
C LEU A 212 -8.45 -20.27 -5.73
N LEU A 213 -8.85 -19.09 -5.24
CA LEU A 213 -8.23 -17.79 -5.55
C LEU A 213 -7.27 -17.30 -4.43
N GLY A 214 -7.05 -18.12 -3.41
CA GLY A 214 -6.39 -17.75 -2.15
C GLY A 214 -4.87 -17.66 -2.17
N GLY A 215 -4.22 -17.64 -3.34
CA GLY A 215 -2.79 -17.33 -3.47
C GLY A 215 -2.47 -15.83 -3.46
N VAL A 216 -3.48 -14.95 -3.50
CA VAL A 216 -3.28 -13.50 -3.55
C VAL A 216 -4.36 -12.77 -2.73
N GLY A 217 -3.95 -12.13 -1.64
CA GLY A 217 -4.69 -11.01 -1.03
C GLY A 217 -5.69 -11.37 0.07
N HIS A 218 -5.21 -11.48 1.32
CA HIS A 218 -6.05 -11.36 2.52
C HIS A 218 -5.89 -9.98 3.14
N GLY A 219 -6.89 -9.12 2.98
CA GLY A 219 -6.88 -7.77 3.55
C GLY A 219 -8.16 -6.99 3.31
N ARG A 220 -9.33 -7.54 3.63
CA ARG A 220 -10.57 -6.75 3.73
C ARG A 220 -11.41 -7.21 4.92
N HIS A 221 -11.13 -6.63 6.10
CA HIS A 221 -12.09 -6.60 7.20
C HIS A 221 -13.30 -5.76 6.79
N ARG A 222 -14.42 -6.43 6.48
CA ARG A 222 -15.73 -5.76 6.41
C ARG A 222 -16.18 -5.47 7.84
N ARG A 223 -15.96 -4.24 8.33
CA ARG A 223 -16.71 -3.72 9.48
C ARG A 223 -18.19 -3.65 9.09
N ARG A 224 -19.01 -4.45 9.76
CA ARG A 224 -20.48 -4.35 9.71
C ARG A 224 -20.87 -2.97 10.24
N ARG A 225 -21.43 -2.11 9.39
CA ARG A 225 -22.14 -0.90 9.83
C ARG A 225 -23.52 -1.32 10.31
N ARG A 226 -23.82 -1.11 11.60
CA ARG A 226 -25.21 -1.00 12.07
C ARG A 226 -25.77 0.29 11.49
N ALA A 227 -26.83 0.20 10.70
CA ALA A 227 -27.57 1.35 10.19
C ALA A 227 -28.65 1.71 11.21
N VAL A 228 -28.57 2.93 11.76
CA VAL A 228 -29.65 3.58 12.48
C VAL A 228 -30.68 4.06 11.46
N ARG A 229 -31.93 3.64 11.66
CA ARG A 229 -33.09 3.95 10.82
C ARG A 229 -33.62 5.34 11.23
N ARG A 230 -33.58 6.34 10.36
CA ARG A 230 -34.42 7.55 10.46
C ARG A 230 -35.15 7.74 9.14
N GLY A 231 -36.47 7.89 9.24
CA GLY A 231 -37.41 7.89 8.12
C GLY A 231 -37.38 9.16 7.27
N GLY A 232 -38.00 9.05 6.09
CA GLY A 232 -38.27 10.19 5.21
C GLY A 232 -38.42 9.78 3.74
N ARG A 233 -39.68 9.51 3.34
CA ARG A 233 -40.31 9.55 2.00
C ARG A 233 -39.54 9.06 0.76
N ILE A 234 -40.20 8.11 0.10
CA ILE A 234 -39.88 7.52 -1.21
C ILE A 234 -40.39 8.46 -2.32
N VAL A 235 -39.53 8.81 -3.27
CA VAL A 235 -39.89 9.35 -4.59
C VAL A 235 -39.24 8.44 -5.65
N PRO A 236 -39.97 7.98 -6.69
CA PRO A 236 -39.45 6.99 -7.63
C PRO A 236 -38.47 7.61 -8.63
N ALA A 237 -37.31 6.97 -8.79
CA ALA A 237 -36.31 7.33 -9.79
C ALA A 237 -36.69 6.79 -11.19
N SER A 238 -36.69 7.69 -12.17
CA SER A 238 -36.84 7.37 -13.59
C SER A 238 -35.60 6.69 -14.17
N LYS A 239 -35.84 5.83 -15.16
CA LYS A 239 -34.93 4.85 -15.79
C LYS A 239 -33.68 5.46 -16.44
N PRO A 240 -32.54 4.73 -16.48
CA PRO A 240 -31.36 5.13 -17.25
C PRO A 240 -31.50 4.78 -18.74
N LEU A 241 -31.20 5.75 -19.62
CA LEU A 241 -31.13 5.55 -21.07
C LEU A 241 -29.85 4.79 -21.47
N ALA A 242 -30.04 3.89 -22.42
CA ALA A 242 -29.05 3.01 -23.03
C ALA A 242 -28.08 3.73 -23.96
N THR A 243 -26.82 3.29 -23.98
CA THR A 243 -25.81 3.59 -25.00
C THR A 243 -25.87 2.56 -26.13
N PRO A 244 -25.91 2.95 -27.42
CA PRO A 244 -25.80 1.99 -28.52
C PRO A 244 -24.37 1.91 -29.05
N HIS A 245 -23.94 0.66 -29.28
CA HIS A 245 -22.82 0.28 -30.13
C HIS A 245 -23.13 0.56 -31.61
N TYR A 246 -22.11 0.92 -32.41
CA TYR A 246 -22.15 0.63 -33.85
C TYR A 246 -20.79 0.28 -34.44
N ARG A 247 -20.86 -0.72 -35.31
CA ARG A 247 -19.81 -1.37 -36.12
C ARG A 247 -19.36 -0.47 -37.28
N LEU A 248 -18.08 -0.58 -37.61
CA LEU A 248 -17.48 -0.13 -38.87
C LEU A 248 -18.04 -0.91 -40.07
N LYS A 249 -18.31 -0.20 -41.18
CA LYS A 249 -18.48 -0.77 -42.51
C LYS A 249 -17.70 0.09 -43.51
N VAL A 250 -16.71 -0.52 -44.15
CA VAL A 250 -15.93 0.05 -45.25
C VAL A 250 -16.79 0.05 -46.52
N VAL A 251 -16.81 1.16 -47.26
CA VAL A 251 -17.23 1.19 -48.67
C VAL A 251 -16.27 2.09 -49.46
N SER A 252 -15.83 1.55 -50.59
CA SER A 252 -14.84 2.03 -51.55
C SER A 252 -15.34 3.12 -52.52
N ARG A 253 -14.39 3.98 -52.95
CA ARG A 253 -14.25 4.72 -54.24
C ARG A 253 -15.50 5.22 -54.99
N VAL A 254 -15.50 6.52 -55.34
CA VAL A 254 -15.86 7.04 -56.69
C VAL A 254 -14.99 8.27 -57.02
N SER A 255 -14.66 8.43 -58.30
CA SER A 255 -13.70 9.33 -58.95
C SER A 255 -14.37 10.24 -60.01
N GLY A 256 -13.75 11.39 -60.33
CA GLY A 256 -14.01 12.26 -61.51
C GLY A 256 -14.78 13.57 -61.20
N LEU A 257 -14.51 14.79 -61.68
CA LEU A 257 -13.72 15.45 -62.77
C LEU A 257 -13.73 17.00 -62.45
N PRO A 258 -13.26 17.97 -63.29
CA PRO A 258 -11.89 18.42 -63.60
C PRO A 258 -11.61 19.96 -63.35
N HIS A 259 -10.35 20.37 -63.63
CA HIS A 259 -9.61 21.64 -63.39
C HIS A 259 -10.04 22.93 -64.13
N ALA A 260 -9.65 24.12 -63.61
CA ALA A 260 -8.66 25.08 -64.20
C ALA A 260 -8.56 26.41 -63.34
N PRO A 261 -7.66 27.39 -63.62
CA PRO A 261 -6.30 27.52 -63.05
C PRO A 261 -6.01 28.90 -62.38
N PHE A 262 -4.94 29.04 -61.58
CA PHE A 262 -4.29 30.34 -61.31
C PHE A 262 -2.76 30.21 -61.23
N PRO A 263 -2.00 31.26 -61.62
CA PRO A 263 -0.63 31.15 -62.10
C PRO A 263 0.45 31.32 -61.02
N ASP A 264 1.63 30.82 -61.36
CA ASP A 264 2.91 30.98 -60.67
C ASP A 264 3.40 32.44 -60.71
N THR A 265 3.78 33.03 -59.57
CA THR A 265 5.04 33.80 -59.41
C THR A 265 5.26 34.33 -57.98
N VAL A 266 6.33 33.83 -57.35
CA VAL A 266 7.39 34.57 -56.60
C VAL A 266 7.00 35.50 -55.42
N TRP A 267 7.34 35.08 -54.19
CA TRP A 267 8.09 35.94 -53.23
C TRP A 267 8.82 35.10 -52.15
N SER A 268 10.09 35.44 -51.93
CA SER A 268 11.09 34.89 -51.00
C SER A 268 10.79 35.09 -49.49
N PRO A 269 11.50 34.40 -48.57
CA PRO A 269 11.19 34.36 -47.15
C PRO A 269 11.87 35.50 -46.39
N ALA A 270 11.12 36.51 -45.96
CA ALA A 270 11.53 37.46 -44.93
C ALA A 270 10.33 38.28 -44.43
N LEU A 271 9.57 37.75 -43.48
CA LEU A 271 8.75 38.57 -42.59
C LEU A 271 9.22 38.34 -41.16
N ALA A 272 10.02 39.30 -40.71
CA ALA A 272 10.40 39.48 -39.33
C ALA A 272 9.17 39.33 -38.43
N ARG A 273 9.24 38.43 -37.46
CA ARG A 273 8.25 38.34 -36.38
C ARG A 273 8.23 39.71 -35.69
N PRO A 274 7.07 40.36 -35.51
CA PRO A 274 7.01 41.60 -34.75
C PRO A 274 7.58 41.34 -33.34
N PRO A 275 8.28 42.31 -32.73
CA PRO A 275 8.82 42.14 -31.39
C PRO A 275 7.66 41.84 -30.45
N MET A 276 7.69 40.64 -29.86
CA MET A 276 6.73 40.22 -28.85
C MET A 276 6.87 41.17 -27.67
N MET A 277 5.95 42.14 -27.59
CA MET A 277 5.69 42.87 -26.37
C MET A 277 5.32 41.83 -25.30
N GLN A 278 6.19 41.65 -24.32
CA GLN A 278 6.09 40.62 -23.30
C GLN A 278 4.80 40.82 -22.48
N ALA A 279 3.80 40.00 -22.72
CA ALA A 279 2.75 39.77 -21.72
C ALA A 279 3.38 39.00 -20.55
N PRO A 280 3.06 39.35 -19.28
CA PRO A 280 3.60 38.61 -18.14
C PRO A 280 3.10 37.15 -18.22
N THR A 281 4.03 36.20 -18.19
CA THR A 281 3.76 34.76 -18.25
C THR A 281 2.97 34.31 -17.02
N LEU A 282 1.63 34.31 -17.11
CA LEU A 282 0.69 33.98 -16.03
C LEU A 282 0.60 32.48 -15.66
N TRP A 283 1.47 31.62 -16.22
CA TRP A 283 1.50 30.20 -15.88
C TRP A 283 2.76 29.88 -15.08
N PRO A 284 2.64 29.24 -13.91
CA PRO A 284 3.80 28.85 -13.12
C PRO A 284 4.65 27.87 -13.95
N GLU A 285 5.97 27.99 -13.87
CA GLU A 285 6.88 27.02 -14.47
C GLU A 285 6.98 25.76 -13.59
N VAL A 286 6.89 25.94 -12.27
CA VAL A 286 7.04 24.90 -11.25
C VAL A 286 5.78 24.80 -10.38
N SER A 287 5.31 23.58 -10.13
CA SER A 287 4.31 23.30 -9.09
C SER A 287 4.92 22.45 -7.98
N VAL A 288 4.88 22.93 -6.75
CA VAL A 288 5.28 22.14 -5.57
C VAL A 288 4.03 21.50 -4.98
N VAL A 289 4.00 20.16 -4.89
CA VAL A 289 2.86 19.40 -4.36
C VAL A 289 3.23 18.81 -2.99
N LEU A 290 2.43 19.14 -1.98
CA LEU A 290 2.61 18.73 -0.60
C LEU A 290 1.43 17.91 -0.09
N PRO A 291 1.55 16.58 0.05
CA PRO A 291 0.58 15.81 0.83
C PRO A 291 0.75 16.14 2.33
N ALA A 292 -0.34 16.54 2.99
CA ALA A 292 -0.36 16.88 4.41
C ALA A 292 -1.41 16.08 5.17
N ARG A 293 -1.07 15.62 6.38
CA ARG A 293 -2.02 14.98 7.29
C ARG A 293 -1.63 15.15 8.75
N ASP A 294 -2.40 15.96 9.46
CA ASP A 294 -2.15 16.35 10.84
C ASP A 294 -0.74 16.96 11.04
N GLU A 295 -0.42 18.01 10.28
CA GLU A 295 0.88 18.69 10.23
C GLU A 295 0.78 20.18 10.65
N ALA A 296 -0.19 20.52 11.51
CA ALA A 296 -0.46 21.91 11.90
C ALA A 296 0.76 22.62 12.53
N ALA A 297 1.63 21.87 13.20
CA ALA A 297 2.80 22.43 13.89
C ALA A 297 3.90 22.94 12.94
N SER A 298 4.03 22.35 11.75
CA SER A 298 5.16 22.58 10.83
C SER A 298 4.75 23.30 9.54
N ILE A 299 3.48 23.18 9.12
CA ILE A 299 3.03 23.55 7.76
C ILE A 299 3.28 25.02 7.42
N THR A 300 2.99 25.96 8.32
CA THR A 300 3.12 27.41 8.02
C THR A 300 4.56 27.83 7.82
N ALA A 301 5.49 27.34 8.66
CA ALA A 301 6.91 27.61 8.51
C ALA A 301 7.45 27.00 7.20
N LEU A 302 7.05 25.76 6.92
CA LEU A 302 7.46 25.04 5.71
C LEU A 302 7.02 25.78 4.43
N LEU A 303 5.79 26.31 4.38
CA LEU A 303 5.29 27.06 3.23
C LEU A 303 6.12 28.31 2.93
N ARG A 304 6.50 29.06 3.97
CA ARG A 304 7.37 30.25 3.83
C ARG A 304 8.78 29.88 3.38
N ASP A 305 9.31 28.77 3.87
CA ASP A 305 10.63 28.28 3.47
C ASP A 305 10.66 27.80 2.01
N ILE A 306 9.57 27.21 1.51
CA ILE A 306 9.43 26.85 0.09
C ILE A 306 9.41 28.08 -0.80
N ASP A 307 8.59 29.08 -0.44
CA ASP A 307 8.51 30.33 -1.19
C ASP A 307 9.88 31.02 -1.26
N ARG A 308 10.58 31.10 -0.13
CA ARG A 308 11.95 31.62 -0.09
C ARG A 308 12.94 30.80 -0.92
N ALA A 309 12.85 29.47 -0.86
CA ALA A 309 13.76 28.59 -1.61
C ALA A 309 13.55 28.68 -3.13
N LEU A 310 12.34 29.00 -3.58
CA LEU A 310 11.99 29.17 -4.99
C LEU A 310 11.90 30.65 -5.41
N ALA A 311 12.42 31.57 -4.59
CA ALA A 311 12.50 32.98 -4.93
C ALA A 311 13.29 33.15 -6.25
N GLY A 312 12.63 33.73 -7.26
CA GLY A 312 13.19 33.88 -8.61
C GLY A 312 12.69 32.86 -9.64
N MET A 313 11.90 31.86 -9.24
CA MET A 313 11.17 30.97 -10.16
C MET A 313 9.67 31.22 -10.07
N ALA A 314 9.00 31.34 -11.23
CA ALA A 314 7.54 31.40 -11.28
C ALA A 314 6.97 30.06 -10.81
N HIS A 315 6.41 30.02 -9.60
CA HIS A 315 5.99 28.78 -8.96
C HIS A 315 4.60 28.88 -8.34
N GLU A 316 3.95 27.73 -8.17
CA GLU A 316 2.77 27.57 -7.33
C GLU A 316 3.00 26.49 -6.26
N ILE A 317 2.28 26.61 -5.14
CA ILE A 317 2.35 25.65 -4.04
C ILE A 317 0.98 25.02 -3.87
N ILE A 318 0.88 23.70 -3.95
CA ILE A 318 -0.37 22.94 -3.82
C ILE A 318 -0.25 22.05 -2.60
N VAL A 319 -0.97 22.41 -1.54
CA VAL A 319 -1.14 21.54 -0.37
C VAL A 319 -2.38 20.67 -0.58
N VAL A 320 -2.21 19.37 -0.37
CA VAL A 320 -3.30 18.39 -0.41
C VAL A 320 -3.52 17.86 1.00
N ASP A 321 -4.54 18.41 1.66
CA ASP A 321 -4.98 17.99 2.99
C ASP A 321 -5.72 16.64 2.89
N ASP A 322 -5.07 15.58 3.37
CA ASP A 322 -5.60 14.22 3.35
C ASP A 322 -6.49 13.92 4.57
N GLY A 323 -7.42 14.84 4.86
CA GLY A 323 -8.41 14.72 5.94
C GLY A 323 -7.82 14.89 7.34
N SER A 324 -7.03 15.94 7.54
CA SER A 324 -6.46 16.30 8.84
C SER A 324 -7.53 16.67 9.87
N ARG A 325 -7.20 16.52 11.15
CA ARG A 325 -8.11 16.82 12.29
C ARG A 325 -7.59 17.88 13.26
N ASP A 326 -6.40 18.38 13.02
CA ASP A 326 -5.63 19.24 13.93
C ASP A 326 -5.61 20.73 13.54
N GLY A 327 -6.42 21.12 12.55
CA GLY A 327 -6.44 22.50 12.04
C GLY A 327 -5.47 22.78 10.88
N THR A 328 -4.78 21.77 10.34
CA THR A 328 -3.83 21.94 9.21
C THR A 328 -4.44 22.71 8.04
N ALA A 329 -5.68 22.41 7.64
CA ALA A 329 -6.32 23.03 6.49
C ALA A 329 -6.61 24.52 6.72
N GLU A 330 -7.03 24.86 7.92
CA GLU A 330 -7.35 26.22 8.35
C GLU A 330 -6.09 27.10 8.37
N LEU A 331 -4.95 26.55 8.82
CA LEU A 331 -3.66 27.23 8.78
C LEU A 331 -3.16 27.47 7.34
N VAL A 332 -3.36 26.51 6.43
CA VAL A 332 -3.01 26.66 5.01
C VAL A 332 -3.88 27.71 4.34
N LEU A 333 -5.18 27.76 4.66
CA LEU A 333 -6.09 28.80 4.17
C LEU A 333 -5.67 30.18 4.67
N ALA A 334 -5.32 30.33 5.95
CA ALA A 334 -4.81 31.58 6.48
C ALA A 334 -3.53 32.03 5.76
N ALA A 335 -2.60 31.11 5.51
CA ALA A 335 -1.36 31.39 4.78
C ALA A 335 -1.59 31.81 3.32
N SER A 336 -2.74 31.49 2.71
CA SER A 336 -3.05 31.91 1.33
C SER A 336 -3.25 33.42 1.17
N ALA A 337 -3.51 34.13 2.29
CA ALA A 337 -3.54 35.60 2.29
C ALA A 337 -2.14 36.21 2.13
N GLU A 338 -1.11 35.54 2.65
CA GLU A 338 0.30 35.95 2.53
C GLU A 338 0.94 35.44 1.23
N LEU A 339 0.51 34.26 0.75
CA LEU A 339 1.08 33.56 -0.40
C LEU A 339 0.02 33.39 -1.50
N PRO A 340 -0.12 34.34 -2.45
CA PRO A 340 -1.16 34.28 -3.49
C PRO A 340 -1.03 33.08 -4.45
N GLN A 341 0.15 32.48 -4.52
CA GLN A 341 0.44 31.28 -5.30
C GLN A 341 0.10 29.96 -4.57
N LEU A 342 -0.38 30.02 -3.32
CA LEU A 342 -0.77 28.88 -2.51
C LEU A 342 -2.18 28.41 -2.85
N ARG A 343 -2.34 27.09 -3.02
CA ARG A 343 -3.61 26.43 -3.30
C ARG A 343 -3.80 25.26 -2.35
N LEU A 344 -5.02 25.11 -1.84
CA LEU A 344 -5.41 23.99 -0.99
C LEU A 344 -6.38 23.06 -1.72
N ILE A 345 -6.13 21.76 -1.64
CA ILE A 345 -7.05 20.69 -2.04
C ILE A 345 -7.39 19.88 -0.79
N ARG A 346 -8.67 19.78 -0.43
CA ARG A 346 -9.12 19.02 0.75
C ARG A 346 -9.75 17.70 0.33
N HIS A 347 -9.34 16.62 0.97
CA HIS A 347 -10.06 15.36 0.92
C HIS A 347 -11.10 15.28 2.04
N ALA A 348 -12.29 14.77 1.71
CA ALA A 348 -13.34 14.57 2.72
C ALA A 348 -12.97 13.56 3.81
N ARG A 349 -12.04 12.64 3.53
CA ARG A 349 -11.47 11.62 4.43
C ARG A 349 -10.06 11.27 3.97
N GLY A 350 -9.23 10.74 4.86
CA GLY A 350 -7.89 10.27 4.48
C GLY A 350 -7.90 9.13 3.46
N GLN A 351 -7.26 9.38 2.32
CA GLN A 351 -7.12 8.48 1.17
C GLN A 351 -5.67 7.98 0.99
N GLY A 352 -4.73 8.49 1.81
CA GLY A 352 -3.32 8.13 1.82
C GLY A 352 -2.46 9.00 0.91
N GLN A 353 -1.14 9.02 1.19
CA GLN A 353 -0.15 9.86 0.51
C GLN A 353 -0.17 9.74 -1.02
N SER A 354 -0.35 8.52 -1.54
CA SER A 354 -0.41 8.28 -2.99
C SER A 354 -1.59 8.98 -3.67
N ALA A 355 -2.75 9.03 -3.02
CA ALA A 355 -3.94 9.69 -3.55
C ALA A 355 -3.80 11.21 -3.44
N ALA A 356 -3.29 11.70 -2.31
CA ALA A 356 -2.99 13.11 -2.10
C ALA A 356 -2.01 13.63 -3.16
N LEU A 357 -0.88 12.94 -3.34
CA LEU A 357 0.11 13.29 -4.36
C LEU A 357 -0.51 13.27 -5.77
N HIS A 358 -1.24 12.21 -6.13
CA HIS A 358 -1.86 12.11 -7.45
C HIS A 358 -2.84 13.24 -7.76
N ASN A 359 -3.71 13.58 -6.80
CA ASN A 359 -4.67 14.66 -6.96
C ASN A 359 -3.97 16.01 -7.05
N GLY A 360 -2.90 16.22 -6.27
CA GLY A 360 -2.04 17.40 -6.35
C GLY A 360 -1.36 17.54 -7.72
N VAL A 361 -0.73 16.47 -8.23
CA VAL A 361 -0.08 16.48 -9.55
C VAL A 361 -1.08 16.71 -10.69
N ARG A 362 -2.30 16.18 -10.58
CA ARG A 362 -3.34 16.44 -11.60
C ARG A 362 -3.79 17.89 -11.62
N ALA A 363 -3.86 18.53 -10.45
CA ALA A 363 -4.24 19.92 -10.28
C ALA A 363 -3.11 20.93 -10.52
N ALA A 364 -1.86 20.46 -10.57
CA ALA A 364 -0.68 21.23 -10.92
C ALA A 364 -0.81 21.85 -12.32
N ARG A 365 -0.39 23.10 -12.46
CA ARG A 365 -0.37 23.88 -13.70
C ARG A 365 1.05 23.98 -14.26
N GLY A 366 2.06 23.86 -13.41
CA GLY A 366 3.47 23.90 -13.73
C GLY A 366 3.91 22.84 -14.72
N ARG A 367 4.89 23.19 -15.54
CA ARG A 367 5.57 22.27 -16.46
C ARG A 367 6.37 21.23 -15.69
N ILE A 368 7.05 21.66 -14.61
CA ILE A 368 7.77 20.80 -13.68
C ILE A 368 6.97 20.67 -12.39
N VAL A 369 6.87 19.45 -11.87
CA VAL A 369 6.24 19.16 -10.58
C VAL A 369 7.31 18.69 -9.61
N ALA A 370 7.42 19.36 -8.48
CA ALA A 370 8.24 18.94 -7.35
C ALA A 370 7.34 18.43 -6.22
N THR A 371 7.78 17.40 -5.51
CA THR A 371 7.03 16.80 -4.39
C THR A 371 7.83 16.88 -3.12
N LEU A 372 7.18 17.26 -2.02
CA LEU A 372 7.78 17.46 -0.71
C LEU A 372 6.74 17.08 0.36
N ASP A 373 7.11 16.27 1.36
CA ASP A 373 6.20 15.98 2.47
C ASP A 373 6.08 17.17 3.43
N ALA A 374 4.92 17.30 4.06
CA ALA A 374 4.62 18.40 4.98
C ALA A 374 5.26 18.26 6.39
N ASP A 375 6.03 17.21 6.64
CA ASP A 375 6.60 16.88 7.96
C ASP A 375 7.89 17.65 8.32
N GLY A 376 8.41 18.47 7.41
CA GLY A 376 9.62 19.27 7.62
C GLY A 376 10.93 18.48 7.69
N GLN A 377 10.95 17.17 7.40
CA GLN A 377 12.18 16.35 7.42
C GLN A 377 13.08 16.59 6.20
N ASN A 378 12.50 17.08 5.10
CA ASN A 378 13.23 17.35 3.86
C ASN A 378 13.35 18.87 3.67
N PRO A 379 14.57 19.42 3.55
CA PRO A 379 14.76 20.87 3.48
C PRO A 379 14.27 21.44 2.13
N PRO A 380 13.41 22.47 2.13
CA PRO A 380 12.96 23.14 0.91
C PRO A 380 14.10 23.71 0.05
N ALA A 381 15.23 24.08 0.67
CA ALA A 381 16.43 24.58 -0.01
C ALA A 381 17.02 23.59 -1.04
N ALA A 382 16.63 22.31 -1.00
CA ALA A 382 17.04 21.32 -1.98
C ALA A 382 16.18 21.33 -3.26
N LEU A 383 15.01 21.99 -3.27
CA LEU A 383 14.10 22.03 -4.42
C LEU A 383 14.76 22.62 -5.68
N PRO A 384 15.48 23.77 -5.63
CA PRO A 384 16.15 24.31 -6.82
C PRO A 384 17.15 23.33 -7.45
N ARG A 385 17.89 22.57 -6.63
CA ARG A 385 18.87 21.58 -7.09
C ARG A 385 18.22 20.40 -7.82
N LEU A 386 16.99 20.05 -7.47
CA LEU A 386 16.23 19.01 -8.17
C LEU A 386 15.59 19.52 -9.46
N ILE A 387 15.17 20.79 -9.48
CA ILE A 387 14.45 21.39 -10.61
C ILE A 387 15.42 21.79 -11.73
N ALA A 388 16.57 22.38 -11.40
CA ALA A 388 17.51 22.91 -12.39
C ALA A 388 17.90 21.91 -13.51
N PRO A 389 18.20 20.62 -13.23
CA PRO A 389 18.50 19.64 -14.28
C PRO A 389 17.33 19.36 -15.25
N LEU A 390 16.09 19.58 -14.82
CA LEU A 390 14.89 19.41 -15.65
C LEU A 390 14.58 20.63 -16.50
N LEU A 391 15.12 21.80 -16.13
CA LEU A 391 14.97 23.04 -16.88
C LEU A 391 16.05 23.22 -17.96
N ALA A 392 17.17 22.50 -17.86
CA ALA A 392 18.25 22.55 -18.84
C ALA A 392 17.75 22.22 -20.27
N GLU A 393 18.20 23.00 -21.25
CA GLU A 393 17.86 22.78 -22.66
C GLU A 393 18.28 21.38 -23.12
N GLY A 394 17.39 20.68 -23.85
CA GLY A 394 17.65 19.33 -24.34
C GLY A 394 17.61 18.22 -23.27
N SER A 395 17.20 18.51 -22.04
CA SER A 395 17.12 17.51 -20.97
C SER A 395 16.11 16.39 -21.30
N ASN A 396 16.60 15.13 -21.32
CA ASN A 396 15.78 13.91 -21.44
C ASN A 396 15.51 13.26 -20.07
N LEU A 397 15.60 14.03 -18.98
CA LEU A 397 15.37 13.55 -17.64
C LEU A 397 13.86 13.39 -17.39
N GLY A 398 13.44 12.18 -17.04
CA GLY A 398 12.06 11.90 -16.64
C GLY A 398 11.80 12.15 -15.15
N LEU A 399 12.84 12.12 -14.31
CA LEU A 399 12.75 12.31 -12.86
C LEU A 399 14.11 12.68 -12.28
N VAL A 400 14.11 13.60 -11.32
CA VAL A 400 15.24 13.85 -10.40
C VAL A 400 14.79 13.48 -8.99
N GLN A 401 15.57 12.69 -8.28
CA GLN A 401 15.24 12.21 -6.94
C GLN A 401 16.33 12.58 -5.93
N GLY A 402 15.90 13.12 -4.79
CA GLY A 402 16.78 13.36 -3.65
C GLY A 402 17.28 12.04 -3.05
N CYS A 403 18.54 12.02 -2.63
CA CYS A 403 19.18 10.87 -2.03
C CYS A 403 19.98 11.30 -0.81
N CYS A 404 19.72 10.67 0.35
CA CYS A 404 20.37 11.00 1.62
C CYS A 404 21.64 10.14 1.88
N GLN A 405 22.09 9.37 0.89
CA GLN A 405 23.28 8.53 0.95
C GLN A 405 24.34 9.06 -0.02
N ASN A 406 25.61 9.01 0.38
CA ASN A 406 26.74 9.49 -0.40
C ASN A 406 26.85 8.70 -1.73
N THR A 407 26.59 9.38 -2.85
CA THR A 407 26.53 8.77 -4.20
C THR A 407 27.89 8.27 -4.69
N ALA A 408 29.00 8.60 -4.01
CA ALA A 408 30.36 8.20 -4.39
C ALA A 408 30.72 6.74 -4.06
N LYS A 409 29.98 6.04 -3.18
CA LYS A 409 30.28 4.64 -2.76
C LYS A 409 29.41 3.56 -3.41
N ALA A 410 28.45 3.92 -4.27
CA ALA A 410 27.54 2.96 -4.87
C ALA A 410 28.05 2.47 -6.25
N ALA A 411 28.73 1.32 -6.27
CA ALA A 411 29.23 0.67 -7.49
C ALA A 411 28.11 0.10 -8.42
N ARG A 412 26.84 0.35 -8.11
CA ARG A 412 25.67 0.02 -8.95
C ARG A 412 24.59 1.09 -8.77
N PRO A 413 23.91 1.54 -9.84
CA PRO A 413 22.73 2.36 -9.70
C PRO A 413 21.69 1.56 -8.91
N PRO A 414 21.13 2.11 -7.81
CA PRO A 414 20.24 1.35 -6.96
C PRO A 414 18.99 0.99 -7.77
N LEU A 415 18.81 -0.32 -7.99
CA LEU A 415 17.62 -0.92 -8.60
C LEU A 415 16.45 -0.98 -7.60
N LYS A 416 16.73 -0.74 -6.32
CA LYS A 416 15.77 -0.55 -5.24
C LYS A 416 15.82 0.90 -4.77
N GLY A 417 14.69 1.42 -4.31
CA GLY A 417 14.58 2.77 -3.75
C GLY A 417 15.31 2.96 -2.42
N ASP A 418 16.60 2.63 -2.36
CA ASP A 418 17.44 2.69 -1.15
C ASP A 418 17.64 4.14 -0.65
N CYS A 419 17.28 5.12 -1.48
CA CYS A 419 17.06 6.50 -1.07
C CYS A 419 15.57 6.76 -0.78
N HIS A 420 15.17 6.50 0.46
CA HIS A 420 13.86 6.85 1.04
C HIS A 420 13.72 8.36 1.30
N CYS A 421 13.98 9.19 0.29
CA CYS A 421 13.65 10.61 0.31
C CYS A 421 12.42 10.82 -0.58
N THR A 422 11.43 11.53 -0.05
CA THR A 422 10.19 11.88 -0.76
C THR A 422 10.34 13.12 -1.64
N LEU A 423 11.48 13.80 -1.51
CA LEU A 423 11.87 14.93 -2.35
C LEU A 423 12.19 14.47 -3.78
N ARG A 424 11.36 14.89 -4.74
CA ARG A 424 11.49 14.54 -6.16
C ARG A 424 11.02 15.68 -7.04
N ALA A 425 11.56 15.76 -8.25
CA ALA A 425 11.06 16.66 -9.29
C ALA A 425 10.94 15.90 -10.62
N PHE A 426 9.89 16.16 -11.40
CA PHE A 426 9.67 15.53 -12.69
C PHE A 426 8.83 16.42 -13.60
N PRO A 427 8.96 16.30 -14.94
CA PRO A 427 8.03 16.95 -15.86
C PRO A 427 6.61 16.43 -15.63
N ARG A 428 5.62 17.33 -15.59
CA ARG A 428 4.21 16.96 -15.43
C ARG A 428 3.77 15.95 -16.48
N ALA A 429 4.23 16.15 -17.72
CA ALA A 429 3.97 15.25 -18.86
C ALA A 429 4.48 13.82 -18.65
N THR A 430 5.56 13.64 -17.89
CA THR A 430 6.05 12.30 -17.52
C THR A 430 5.05 11.61 -16.62
N TYR A 431 4.58 12.29 -15.56
CA TYR A 431 3.65 11.72 -14.59
C TYR A 431 2.27 11.41 -15.18
N THR A 432 1.72 12.28 -16.02
CA THR A 432 0.39 12.08 -16.62
C THR A 432 0.33 10.87 -17.56
N ARG A 433 1.47 10.46 -18.10
CA ARG A 433 1.56 9.24 -18.92
C ARG A 433 1.61 7.97 -18.04
N LEU A 434 1.95 8.08 -16.76
CA LEU A 434 2.12 6.92 -15.87
C LEU A 434 0.77 6.29 -15.51
N THR A 435 0.74 4.97 -15.38
CA THR A 435 -0.43 4.25 -14.87
C THR A 435 -0.52 4.47 -13.37
N TYR A 436 -1.59 5.12 -12.91
CA TYR A 436 -1.82 5.32 -11.49
C TYR A 436 -2.22 4.01 -10.79
N PHE A 437 -1.56 3.71 -9.68
CA PHE A 437 -1.98 2.72 -8.71
C PHE A 437 -1.63 3.22 -7.30
N HIS A 438 -2.31 2.68 -6.28
CA HIS A 438 -1.96 2.96 -4.90
C HIS A 438 -0.48 2.61 -4.68
N HIS A 439 0.27 3.52 -4.05
CA HIS A 439 1.71 3.44 -3.81
C HIS A 439 2.62 3.72 -5.01
N LEU A 440 2.10 4.23 -6.13
CA LEU A 440 2.92 4.72 -7.26
C LEU A 440 4.05 5.68 -6.81
N HIS A 441 3.81 6.48 -5.76
CA HIS A 441 4.83 7.36 -5.19
C HIS A 441 6.11 6.62 -4.75
N ARG A 442 6.05 5.32 -4.42
CA ARG A 442 7.23 4.51 -4.07
C ARG A 442 7.98 4.01 -5.30
N PHE A 443 7.28 3.78 -6.41
CA PHE A 443 7.80 3.15 -7.63
C PHE A 443 8.04 4.14 -8.78
N LEU A 444 7.89 5.45 -8.55
CA LEU A 444 7.98 6.46 -9.60
C LEU A 444 9.28 6.39 -10.41
N ALA A 445 10.43 6.27 -9.73
CA ALA A 445 11.73 6.14 -10.41
C ALA A 445 11.84 4.88 -11.26
N LEU A 446 11.29 3.76 -10.77
CA LEU A 446 11.27 2.50 -11.50
C LEU A 446 10.42 2.60 -12.77
N GLU A 447 9.23 3.20 -12.67
CA GLU A 447 8.31 3.35 -13.80
C GLU A 447 8.86 4.33 -14.87
N VAL A 448 9.53 5.40 -14.44
CA VAL A 448 10.20 6.34 -15.36
C VAL A 448 11.32 5.65 -16.12
N ARG A 449 12.18 4.86 -15.44
CA ARG A 449 13.22 4.05 -16.09
C ARG A 449 12.65 3.00 -17.04
N ARG A 450 11.55 2.34 -16.67
CA ARG A 450 10.88 1.33 -17.51
C ARG A 450 10.41 1.91 -18.85
N ARG A 451 10.13 3.22 -18.89
CA ARG A 451 9.72 3.96 -20.10
C ARG A 451 10.88 4.54 -20.90
N GLY A 452 12.12 4.16 -20.56
CA GLY A 452 13.33 4.61 -21.26
C GLY A 452 13.74 6.05 -20.94
N GLN A 453 13.13 6.69 -19.93
CA GLN A 453 13.51 8.05 -19.52
C GLN A 453 14.59 8.00 -18.41
N ALA A 454 15.50 8.96 -18.43
CA ALA A 454 16.61 9.01 -17.48
C ALA A 454 16.16 9.48 -16.09
N VAL A 455 16.77 8.92 -15.04
CA VAL A 455 16.54 9.30 -13.64
C VAL A 455 17.85 9.73 -13.01
N LEU A 456 17.90 10.98 -12.55
CA LEU A 456 19.06 11.57 -11.88
C LEU A 456 18.89 11.51 -10.36
N LEU A 457 19.96 11.18 -9.63
CA LEU A 457 20.00 11.23 -8.16
C LEU A 457 20.80 12.45 -7.73
N VAL A 458 20.26 13.23 -6.80
CA VAL A 458 20.91 14.42 -6.23
C VAL A 458 21.05 14.22 -4.73
N GLU A 459 22.24 14.48 -4.20
CA GLU A 459 22.50 14.38 -2.76
C GLU A 459 21.82 15.50 -1.97
N VAL A 460 21.07 15.13 -0.93
CA VAL A 460 20.28 16.04 -0.09
C VAL A 460 20.46 15.72 1.39
N ALA A 461 20.79 16.74 2.19
CA ALA A 461 20.88 16.65 3.65
C ALA A 461 19.48 16.55 4.30
N ARG A 462 19.37 15.88 5.46
CA ARG A 462 18.12 15.83 6.25
C ARG A 462 18.19 16.81 7.43
N SER A 463 17.09 17.49 7.72
CA SER A 463 16.90 18.27 8.95
C SER A 463 16.42 17.37 10.11
N HIS A 464 16.74 17.74 11.35
CA HIS A 464 16.18 17.09 12.55
C HIS A 464 14.67 17.42 12.69
N ARG A 465 13.87 16.45 13.16
CA ARG A 465 12.41 16.61 13.35
C ARG A 465 12.10 17.72 14.35
N GLY A 466 11.28 18.69 13.95
CA GLY A 466 10.62 19.66 14.83
C GLY A 466 9.22 19.18 15.25
N GLY A 467 9.14 18.16 16.12
CA GLY A 467 7.88 17.64 16.68
C GLY A 467 7.13 16.64 15.80
N GLY A 468 6.48 15.63 16.43
CA GLY A 468 5.66 14.59 15.78
C GLY A 468 6.11 13.14 16.06
N ARG A 469 5.21 12.31 16.59
CA ARG A 469 5.43 10.86 16.79
C ARG A 469 5.38 10.11 15.45
N SER A 470 6.30 9.16 15.23
CA SER A 470 6.26 8.25 14.07
C SER A 470 4.98 7.42 14.10
N LYS A 471 4.01 7.70 13.22
CA LYS A 471 2.69 7.05 13.22
C LYS A 471 2.67 5.59 12.71
N TYR A 472 3.83 4.98 12.39
CA TYR A 472 3.88 3.64 11.76
C TYR A 472 5.06 2.76 12.21
N SER A 473 4.78 1.49 12.54
CA SER A 473 5.76 0.48 12.97
C SER A 473 6.53 -0.14 11.79
N GLY A 474 7.79 -0.55 12.01
CA GLY A 474 8.70 -1.05 10.97
C GLY A 474 8.26 -2.35 10.29
N LEU A 475 7.62 -3.27 11.03
CA LEU A 475 7.13 -4.56 10.51
C LEU A 475 5.96 -4.39 9.53
N HIS A 476 5.06 -3.45 9.81
CA HIS A 476 3.97 -3.09 8.91
C HIS A 476 4.51 -2.54 7.57
N HIS A 477 5.63 -1.82 7.60
CA HIS A 477 6.31 -1.30 6.41
C HIS A 477 6.90 -2.41 5.52
N ALA A 478 7.47 -3.45 6.12
CA ALA A 478 8.05 -4.58 5.40
C ALA A 478 6.98 -5.43 4.70
N LEU A 479 5.90 -5.76 5.43
CA LEU A 479 4.79 -6.58 4.89
C LEU A 479 4.04 -5.86 3.76
N ILE A 480 3.69 -4.59 3.98
CA ILE A 480 3.05 -3.73 2.97
C ILE A 480 4.01 -3.51 1.78
N GLY A 481 5.30 -3.31 2.04
CA GLY A 481 6.34 -3.23 1.01
C GLY A 481 6.39 -4.48 0.13
N GLY A 482 6.29 -5.68 0.71
CA GLY A 482 6.25 -6.95 -0.01
C GLY A 482 5.01 -7.12 -0.89
N ILE A 483 3.82 -6.80 -0.38
CA ILE A 483 2.57 -6.84 -1.15
C ILE A 483 2.62 -5.84 -2.32
N HIS A 484 3.22 -4.66 -2.12
CA HIS A 484 3.38 -3.68 -3.18
C HIS A 484 4.40 -4.09 -4.24
N LEU A 485 5.48 -4.75 -3.83
CA LEU A 485 6.45 -5.30 -4.77
C LEU A 485 5.82 -6.39 -5.63
N PHE A 486 4.98 -7.25 -5.04
CA PHE A 486 4.20 -8.23 -5.79
C PHE A 486 3.19 -7.56 -6.74
N GLY A 487 2.47 -6.54 -6.28
CA GLY A 487 1.56 -5.77 -7.12
C GLY A 487 2.24 -5.08 -8.31
N ALA A 488 3.42 -4.48 -8.09
CA ALA A 488 4.22 -3.85 -9.13
C ALA A 488 4.79 -4.89 -10.11
N THR A 489 5.35 -5.99 -9.62
CA THR A 489 5.86 -7.08 -10.49
C THR A 489 4.76 -7.74 -11.32
N TRP A 490 3.51 -7.75 -10.83
CA TRP A 490 2.35 -8.23 -11.59
C TRP A 490 1.81 -7.21 -12.60
N LEU A 491 1.73 -5.92 -12.22
CA LEU A 491 1.14 -4.86 -13.03
C LEU A 491 2.07 -4.34 -14.13
N LEU A 492 3.36 -4.15 -13.81
CA LEU A 492 4.33 -3.51 -14.71
C LEU A 492 4.52 -4.27 -16.04
N PRO A 493 4.59 -5.61 -16.10
CA PRO A 493 4.67 -6.34 -17.36
C PRO A 493 3.41 -6.25 -18.23
N ARG A 494 2.28 -5.81 -17.66
CA ARG A 494 0.95 -5.79 -18.31
C ARG A 494 0.51 -4.40 -18.76
N SER A 495 1.31 -3.37 -18.49
CA SER A 495 1.10 -2.01 -18.99
C SER A 495 1.96 -1.79 -20.24
N PRO A 496 1.45 -2.04 -21.47
CA PRO A 496 2.22 -1.90 -22.69
C PRO A 496 2.74 -0.47 -22.85
N VAL A 497 4.04 -0.35 -23.13
CA VAL A 497 4.71 0.92 -23.44
C VAL A 497 5.02 0.90 -24.93
N ALA A 498 4.00 1.04 -25.77
CA ALA A 498 4.19 1.22 -27.20
C ALA A 498 3.95 2.70 -27.53
N PRO A 499 4.98 3.48 -27.89
CA PRO A 499 4.75 4.82 -28.40
C PRO A 499 3.98 4.70 -29.72
N GLY A 500 2.77 5.28 -29.77
CA GLY A 500 2.10 5.49 -31.05
C GLY A 500 2.93 6.47 -31.87
N GLN A 501 3.30 6.09 -33.08
CA GLN A 501 3.96 6.99 -34.01
C GLN A 501 2.88 7.78 -34.75
N GLU A 502 2.90 9.10 -34.62
CA GLU A 502 2.03 9.97 -35.42
C GLU A 502 2.58 9.96 -36.85
N VAL A 503 1.88 9.27 -37.74
CA VAL A 503 2.20 9.26 -39.18
C VAL A 503 1.50 10.46 -39.79
N THR A 504 2.23 11.56 -39.95
CA THR A 504 1.77 12.68 -40.78
C THR A 504 1.84 12.27 -42.25
N PRO A 505 0.79 12.52 -43.06
CA PRO A 505 0.90 12.34 -44.50
C PRO A 505 2.02 13.25 -45.05
N PRO A 506 2.81 12.79 -46.03
CA PRO A 506 3.83 13.63 -46.64
C PRO A 506 3.21 14.91 -47.19
N PRO A 507 3.91 16.05 -47.14
CA PRO A 507 3.41 17.29 -47.73
C PRO A 507 3.07 17.02 -49.20
N GLN A 508 1.84 17.35 -49.58
CA GLN A 508 1.41 17.26 -50.98
C GLN A 508 2.30 18.22 -51.78
N ALA A 509 3.04 17.66 -52.73
CA ALA A 509 3.95 18.38 -53.62
C ALA A 509 3.19 19.28 -54.59
#